data_AF-A0A4Y9Q960-F1
#
_entry.id   AF-A0A4Y9Q960-F1
#
_cell.length_a   1.000
_cell.length_b   1.000
_cell.length_c   1.000
_cell.angle_alpha   90.00
_cell.angle_beta   90.00
_cell.angle_gamma   90.00
#
_symmetry.space_group_name_H-M   'P 1'
#
loop_
_entity.id
_entity.type
_entity.pdbx_description
1 polymer ?
#
loop_
_entity_poly.entity_id
_entity_poly.type
_entity_poly.pdbx_seq_one_letter_code
_entity_poly.pdbx_strand_id
1 'polypeptide(L)'
;MLTPSADTFAALARSSPWRWSTLRFTVRRGRDERRVQPIRAWLRRPDLLRVETLDGELHRIVREAPERAGVLHGDGGVAPVLRPDGLVAERPRVSYDAPMLDDYRWVALLDPVELADGIDHDSWTTAPPLVVDSVTEVEHAGRPAWEAVVRTTPAYEPRCGCCSLLRSREVDVVEYRDYPEHLLSGYPDAYRVRLDVGTGVCVFTDEIGIRTPGGWHDLAIEAVDEPMADELFVEPPRRLFRRP
;
A
#
# COMPACT_ATOMS: atom_id res chain seq x y z
N MET A 1 15.44 11.77 15.98
CA MET A 1 14.78 10.48 15.72
C MET A 1 13.28 10.74 15.72
N LEU A 2 12.55 10.21 14.74
CA LEU A 2 11.10 10.37 14.69
C LEU A 2 10.48 9.67 15.92
N THR A 3 9.55 10.33 16.60
CA THR A 3 8.85 9.75 17.76
C THR A 3 7.51 9.20 17.31
N PRO A 4 7.14 7.95 17.64
CA PRO A 4 5.85 7.39 17.27
C PRO A 4 4.70 8.10 17.98
N SER A 5 3.70 8.50 17.19
CA SER A 5 2.45 9.10 17.62
C SER A 5 1.43 8.95 16.50
N ALA A 6 0.14 9.19 16.76
CA ALA A 6 -0.87 9.17 15.71
C ALA A 6 -0.56 10.16 14.56
N ASP A 7 -0.11 11.37 14.89
CA ASP A 7 0.24 12.42 13.91
C ASP A 7 1.45 12.01 13.05
N THR A 8 2.52 11.51 13.68
CA THR A 8 3.71 11.07 12.94
C THR A 8 3.44 9.79 12.13
N PHE A 9 2.58 8.89 12.62
CA PHE A 9 2.15 7.70 11.86
C PHE A 9 1.39 8.09 10.58
N ALA A 10 0.44 9.02 10.68
CA ALA A 10 -0.25 9.58 9.52
C ALA A 10 0.72 10.28 8.56
N ALA A 11 1.64 11.11 9.08
CA ALA A 11 2.64 11.77 8.26
C ALA A 11 3.60 10.77 7.57
N LEU A 12 3.95 9.66 8.22
CA LEU A 12 4.76 8.60 7.63
C LEU A 12 4.02 7.89 6.49
N ALA A 13 2.76 7.52 6.69
CA ALA A 13 1.92 6.95 5.63
C ALA A 13 1.80 7.89 4.43
N ARG A 14 1.53 9.17 4.68
CA ARG A 14 1.45 10.22 3.65
C ARG A 14 2.76 10.36 2.86
N SER A 15 3.90 10.07 3.49
CA SER A 15 5.22 10.30 2.90
C SER A 15 5.68 9.19 1.95
N SER A 16 5.03 8.02 1.93
CA SER A 16 5.56 6.83 1.28
C SER A 16 6.12 7.06 -0.14
N PRO A 17 5.38 7.73 -1.06
CA PRO A 17 5.84 7.89 -2.45
C PRO A 17 7.17 8.63 -2.64
N TRP A 18 7.59 9.43 -1.65
CA TRP A 18 8.81 10.24 -1.71
C TRP A 18 9.98 9.64 -0.94
N ARG A 19 9.79 8.48 -0.30
CA ARG A 19 10.81 7.86 0.56
C ARG A 19 11.57 6.73 -0.12
N TRP A 20 11.20 6.39 -1.35
CA TRP A 20 11.82 5.32 -2.13
C TRP A 20 11.49 5.48 -3.62
N SER A 21 12.41 5.04 -4.46
CA SER A 21 12.33 5.00 -5.93
C SER A 21 12.27 3.56 -6.44
N THR A 22 12.94 2.63 -5.74
CA THR A 22 12.87 1.20 -6.01
C THR A 22 12.60 0.39 -4.74
N LEU A 23 11.87 -0.71 -4.89
CA LEU A 23 11.63 -1.67 -3.82
C LEU A 23 11.74 -3.09 -4.33
N ARG A 24 12.44 -3.93 -3.57
CA ARG A 24 12.38 -5.38 -3.71
C ARG A 24 11.82 -5.96 -2.42
N PHE A 25 10.78 -6.78 -2.53
CA PHE A 25 10.08 -7.31 -1.36
C PHE A 25 9.41 -8.63 -1.66
N THR A 26 9.17 -9.41 -0.60
CA THR A 26 8.26 -10.55 -0.63
C THR A 26 6.96 -10.15 0.03
N VAL A 27 5.81 -10.50 -0.57
CA VAL A 27 4.50 -10.26 0.06
C VAL A 27 3.66 -11.51 0.06
N ARG A 28 3.02 -11.73 1.21
CA ARG A 28 1.99 -12.73 1.41
C ARG A 28 0.67 -12.00 1.61
N ARG A 29 -0.26 -12.18 0.66
CA ARG A 29 -1.60 -11.59 0.67
C ARG A 29 -2.58 -12.63 0.13
N GLY A 30 -3.75 -12.80 0.73
CA GLY A 30 -4.65 -13.83 0.22
C GLY A 30 -6.09 -13.69 0.67
N ARG A 31 -6.99 -13.69 -0.32
CA ARG A 31 -8.45 -13.84 -0.16
C ARG A 31 -8.85 -15.22 0.40
N ASP A 32 -8.00 -16.23 0.20
CA ASP A 32 -8.18 -17.61 0.65
C ASP A 32 -6.89 -18.09 1.33
N GLU A 33 -6.95 -18.30 2.65
CA GLU A 33 -5.82 -18.73 3.50
C GLU A 33 -5.16 -20.04 3.01
N ARG A 34 -5.88 -20.87 2.24
CA ARG A 34 -5.40 -22.18 1.79
C ARG A 34 -4.56 -22.12 0.50
N ARG A 35 -4.47 -20.97 -0.17
CA ARG A 35 -3.76 -20.82 -1.47
C ARG A 35 -2.77 -19.66 -1.49
N VAL A 36 -2.41 -19.12 -0.33
CA VAL A 36 -1.53 -17.95 -0.26
C VAL A 36 -0.09 -18.35 -0.57
N GLN A 37 0.28 -18.37 -1.85
CA GLN A 37 1.67 -18.45 -2.23
C GLN A 37 2.26 -17.03 -2.18
N PRO A 38 3.30 -16.81 -1.35
CA PRO A 38 4.01 -15.54 -1.37
C PRO A 38 4.64 -15.30 -2.74
N ILE A 39 4.64 -14.03 -3.15
CA ILE A 39 5.28 -13.57 -4.38
C ILE A 39 6.44 -12.65 -4.01
N ARG A 40 7.46 -12.62 -4.85
CA ARG A 40 8.53 -11.62 -4.80
C ARG A 40 8.29 -10.58 -5.88
N ALA A 41 8.42 -9.31 -5.52
CA ALA A 41 8.23 -8.20 -6.42
C ALA A 41 9.48 -7.32 -6.48
N TRP A 42 9.75 -6.80 -7.67
CA TRP A 42 10.69 -5.72 -7.93
C TRP A 42 9.92 -4.58 -8.54
N LEU A 43 9.95 -3.44 -7.89
CA LEU A 43 9.23 -2.25 -8.30
C LEU A 43 10.22 -1.12 -8.52
N ARG A 44 10.12 -0.45 -9.66
CA ARG A 44 10.83 0.78 -9.97
C ARG A 44 9.81 1.82 -10.40
N ARG A 45 9.66 2.86 -9.59
CA ARG A 45 8.75 3.97 -9.90
C ARG A 45 9.23 4.73 -11.14
N PRO A 46 8.31 5.34 -11.91
CA PRO A 46 6.86 5.35 -11.67
C PRO A 46 6.12 4.11 -12.22
N ASP A 47 6.72 3.34 -13.12
CA ASP A 47 5.94 2.60 -14.13
C ASP A 47 6.30 1.12 -14.29
N LEU A 48 7.25 0.59 -13.51
CA LEU A 48 7.76 -0.77 -13.71
C LEU A 48 7.60 -1.68 -12.50
N LEU A 49 7.04 -2.86 -12.76
CA LEU A 49 6.88 -3.92 -11.78
C LEU A 49 7.18 -5.27 -12.42
N ARG A 50 7.98 -6.08 -11.73
CA ARG A 50 8.18 -7.50 -12.00
C ARG A 50 7.71 -8.29 -10.78
N VAL A 51 7.01 -9.39 -11.02
CA VAL A 51 6.53 -10.31 -9.99
C VAL A 51 6.93 -11.73 -10.35
N GLU A 52 7.52 -12.43 -9.39
CA GLU A 52 7.87 -13.85 -9.47
C GLU A 52 7.27 -14.63 -8.30
N THR A 53 7.13 -15.93 -8.47
CA THR A 53 6.98 -16.85 -7.34
C THR A 53 8.30 -16.93 -6.55
N LEU A 54 8.27 -17.46 -5.32
CA LEU A 54 9.51 -17.65 -4.56
C LEU A 54 10.48 -18.66 -5.19
N ASP A 55 9.99 -19.54 -6.05
CA ASP A 55 10.80 -20.50 -6.80
C ASP A 55 11.48 -19.86 -8.05
N GLY A 56 11.25 -18.57 -8.29
CA GLY A 56 11.83 -17.82 -9.41
C GLY A 56 11.05 -17.91 -10.73
N GLU A 57 9.83 -18.46 -10.70
CA GLU A 57 8.98 -18.50 -11.88
C GLU A 57 8.35 -17.12 -12.12
N LEU A 58 8.51 -16.59 -13.34
CA LEU A 58 7.93 -15.30 -13.71
C LEU A 58 6.40 -15.38 -13.67
N HIS A 59 5.80 -14.55 -12.81
CA HIS A 59 4.35 -14.42 -12.71
C HIS A 59 3.80 -13.32 -13.61
N ARG A 60 4.38 -12.11 -13.54
CA ARG A 60 3.94 -10.96 -14.34
C ARG A 60 5.02 -9.90 -14.46
N ILE A 61 5.04 -9.20 -15.59
CA ILE A 61 5.68 -7.89 -15.73
C ILE A 61 4.58 -6.88 -16.05
N VAL A 62 4.57 -5.76 -15.34
CA VAL A 62 3.69 -4.61 -15.60
C VAL A 62 4.57 -3.45 -16.03
N ARG A 63 4.18 -2.83 -17.15
CA ARG A 63 4.74 -1.58 -17.64
C ARG A 63 3.57 -0.64 -17.89
N GLU A 64 3.41 0.35 -17.03
CA GLU A 64 2.39 1.37 -17.24
C GLU A 64 2.93 2.45 -18.17
N ALA A 65 2.07 3.03 -19.01
CA ALA A 65 2.48 4.24 -19.69
C ALA A 65 2.67 5.32 -18.61
N PRO A 66 3.74 6.12 -18.64
CA PRO A 66 3.88 7.20 -17.69
C PRO A 66 2.66 8.12 -17.84
N GLU A 67 1.75 8.09 -16.86
CA GLU A 67 0.72 9.10 -16.77
C GLU A 67 1.44 10.44 -16.64
N ARG A 68 1.02 11.43 -17.43
CA ARG A 68 1.64 12.76 -17.48
C ARG A 68 1.38 13.54 -16.19
N ALA A 69 1.84 13.06 -15.04
CA ALA A 69 2.03 13.87 -13.85
C ALA A 69 3.37 14.61 -14.01
N GLY A 70 3.30 15.82 -14.57
CA GLY A 70 4.32 16.87 -14.48
C GLY A 70 5.79 16.46 -14.53
N VAL A 71 6.34 16.34 -15.74
CA VAL A 71 7.79 16.34 -16.00
C VAL A 71 8.35 17.73 -15.64
N LEU A 72 8.73 17.94 -14.39
CA LEU A 72 9.63 19.02 -13.95
C LEU A 72 10.46 18.58 -12.75
N HIS A 73 11.21 17.49 -12.92
CA HIS A 73 12.56 17.19 -12.41
C HIS A 73 12.89 15.80 -12.98
N GLY A 74 14.16 15.38 -12.98
CA GLY A 74 14.55 14.01 -13.34
C GLY A 74 13.99 12.90 -12.42
N ASP A 75 12.95 13.23 -11.65
CA ASP A 75 12.20 12.50 -10.61
C ASP A 75 10.69 12.85 -10.70
N GLY A 76 10.17 13.03 -11.93
CA GLY A 76 8.96 13.79 -12.31
C GLY A 76 7.67 13.65 -11.49
N GLY A 77 7.61 14.31 -10.32
CA GLY A 77 6.39 14.59 -9.58
C GLY A 77 6.45 15.97 -8.91
N VAL A 78 5.29 16.56 -8.61
CA VAL A 78 5.23 17.83 -7.85
C VAL A 78 5.76 17.57 -6.44
N ALA A 79 6.61 18.46 -5.91
CA ALA A 79 7.16 18.32 -4.57
C ALA A 79 6.08 18.54 -3.50
N PRO A 80 6.05 17.75 -2.41
CA PRO A 80 5.10 17.92 -1.33
C PRO A 80 5.52 19.04 -0.38
N VAL A 81 4.59 19.49 0.46
CA VAL A 81 4.92 20.37 1.59
C VAL A 81 5.48 19.49 2.70
N LEU A 82 6.68 19.81 3.19
CA LEU A 82 7.36 19.06 4.25
C LEU A 82 7.16 19.71 5.62
N ARG A 83 7.09 18.85 6.64
CA ARG A 83 7.16 19.19 8.05
C ARG A 83 8.61 19.44 8.47
N PRO A 84 8.85 20.07 9.65
CA PRO A 84 10.19 20.23 10.20
C PRO A 84 10.93 18.91 10.46
N ASP A 85 10.19 17.81 10.65
CA ASP A 85 10.73 16.45 10.85
C ASP A 85 11.06 15.72 9.53
N GLY A 86 10.82 16.36 8.37
CA GLY A 86 11.07 15.82 7.04
C GLY A 86 9.96 14.91 6.49
N LEU A 87 8.90 14.65 7.24
CA LEU A 87 7.71 13.95 6.73
C LEU A 87 6.78 14.92 5.99
N VAL A 88 5.89 14.38 5.16
CA VAL A 88 4.94 15.16 4.36
C VAL A 88 3.83 15.73 5.24
N ALA A 89 3.67 17.06 5.19
CA ALA A 89 2.54 17.80 5.74
C ALA A 89 1.33 17.72 4.80
N GLU A 90 1.54 18.01 3.51
CA GLU A 90 0.49 18.09 2.50
C GLU A 90 0.99 17.51 1.17
N ARG A 91 0.15 16.69 0.54
CA ARG A 91 0.42 16.12 -0.79
C ARG A 91 -0.10 17.05 -1.89
N PRO A 92 0.61 17.17 -3.02
CA PRO A 92 0.04 17.74 -4.22
C PRO A 92 -1.15 16.91 -4.71
N ARG A 93 -2.13 17.55 -5.34
CA ARG A 93 -3.35 16.89 -5.86
C ARG A 93 -3.09 16.17 -7.19
N VAL A 94 -2.11 15.26 -7.21
CA VAL A 94 -1.81 14.36 -8.34
C VAL A 94 -1.59 12.95 -7.80
N SER A 95 -1.80 11.94 -8.65
CA SER A 95 -1.52 10.56 -8.27
C SER A 95 -0.02 10.29 -8.24
N TYR A 96 0.41 9.47 -7.28
CA TYR A 96 1.75 8.93 -7.18
C TYR A 96 1.66 7.41 -7.04
N ASP A 97 0.72 6.81 -7.76
CA ASP A 97 0.48 5.38 -7.65
C ASP A 97 1.65 4.60 -8.24
N ALA A 98 1.93 3.47 -7.62
CA ALA A 98 2.87 2.51 -8.16
C ALA A 98 2.13 1.56 -9.10
N PRO A 99 2.83 0.87 -10.02
CA PRO A 99 2.18 0.00 -10.99
C PRO A 99 1.30 -1.05 -10.31
N MET A 100 0.07 -1.18 -10.78
CA MET A 100 -0.95 -1.97 -10.10
C MET A 100 -0.76 -3.47 -10.34
N LEU A 101 -0.81 -4.26 -9.27
CA LEU A 101 -0.91 -5.72 -9.33
C LEU A 101 -2.29 -6.17 -8.84
N ASP A 102 -3.14 -6.54 -9.79
CA ASP A 102 -4.47 -7.14 -9.61
C ASP A 102 -5.55 -6.21 -9.03
N ASP A 103 -5.27 -5.43 -7.99
CA ASP A 103 -6.27 -4.64 -7.26
C ASP A 103 -5.68 -3.35 -6.62
N TYR A 104 -6.55 -2.44 -6.16
CA TYR A 104 -6.12 -1.21 -5.50
C TYR A 104 -5.58 -1.42 -4.08
N ARG A 105 -5.81 -2.58 -3.47
CA ARG A 105 -5.18 -2.93 -2.19
C ARG A 105 -3.65 -2.98 -2.32
N TRP A 106 -3.16 -3.48 -3.45
CA TRP A 106 -1.74 -3.41 -3.80
C TRP A 106 -1.22 -1.97 -3.88
N VAL A 107 -1.98 -1.06 -4.47
CA VAL A 107 -1.60 0.35 -4.54
C VAL A 107 -1.63 0.97 -3.14
N ALA A 108 -2.67 0.67 -2.36
CA ALA A 108 -2.88 1.16 -1.01
C ALA A 108 -1.77 0.73 -0.04
N LEU A 109 -1.22 -0.48 -0.15
CA LEU A 109 -0.11 -0.88 0.72
C LEU A 109 1.20 -0.13 0.37
N LEU A 110 1.43 0.20 -0.90
CA LEU A 110 2.63 0.90 -1.37
C LEU A 110 2.56 2.42 -1.16
N ASP A 111 1.37 3.01 -1.24
CA ASP A 111 1.09 4.41 -0.93
C ASP A 111 -0.16 4.49 -0.02
N PRO A 112 0.03 4.27 1.31
CA PRO A 112 -1.05 4.11 2.27
C PRO A 112 -1.65 5.43 2.75
N VAL A 113 -1.83 6.39 1.83
CA VAL A 113 -2.39 7.72 2.12
C VAL A 113 -3.78 7.69 2.76
N GLU A 114 -4.57 6.66 2.48
CA GLU A 114 -5.88 6.46 3.11
C GLU A 114 -5.79 6.24 4.64
N LEU A 115 -4.59 5.93 5.17
CA LEU A 115 -4.34 5.90 6.61
C LEU A 115 -4.04 7.29 7.20
N ALA A 116 -3.73 8.27 6.34
CA ALA A 116 -3.27 9.60 6.72
C ALA A 116 -4.33 10.69 6.52
N ASP A 117 -5.00 10.65 5.37
CA ASP A 117 -5.90 11.71 4.91
C ASP A 117 -7.30 11.13 4.68
N GLY A 118 -8.30 11.75 5.30
CA GLY A 118 -9.71 11.44 5.14
C GLY A 118 -10.53 12.68 4.77
N ILE A 119 -11.78 12.49 4.37
CA ILE A 119 -12.70 13.56 3.98
C ILE A 119 -13.98 13.43 4.79
N ASP A 120 -14.36 14.50 5.47
CA ASP A 120 -15.72 14.64 6.00
C ASP A 120 -16.65 15.00 4.84
N HIS A 121 -17.55 14.09 4.47
CA HIS A 121 -18.48 14.26 3.34
C HIS A 121 -19.59 15.29 3.58
N ASP A 122 -19.83 15.70 4.83
CA ASP A 122 -20.81 16.76 5.13
C ASP A 122 -20.19 18.14 4.87
N SER A 123 -18.92 18.33 5.25
CA SER A 123 -18.21 19.61 5.13
C SER A 123 -17.27 19.72 3.94
N TRP A 124 -16.95 18.61 3.29
CA TRP A 124 -15.92 18.46 2.24
C TRP A 124 -14.54 18.96 2.68
N THR A 125 -14.22 18.80 3.97
CA THR A 125 -12.93 19.18 4.56
C THR A 125 -12.12 17.96 4.98
N THR A 126 -10.80 18.14 5.11
CA THR A 126 -9.92 17.08 5.61
C THR A 126 -10.27 16.75 7.05
N ALA A 127 -10.47 15.46 7.32
CA ALA A 127 -10.74 14.92 8.65
C ALA A 127 -9.86 13.69 8.89
N PRO A 128 -9.57 13.33 10.16
CA PRO A 128 -8.80 12.14 10.47
C PRO A 128 -9.51 10.89 9.94
N PRO A 129 -8.89 10.08 9.06
CA PRO A 129 -9.53 8.88 8.54
C PRO A 129 -9.63 7.79 9.60
N LEU A 130 -8.76 7.81 10.60
CA LEU A 130 -8.62 6.76 11.61
C LEU A 130 -8.74 7.30 13.03
N VAL A 131 -9.34 6.51 13.92
CA VAL A 131 -9.08 6.56 15.35
C VAL A 131 -7.86 5.68 15.62
N VAL A 132 -6.79 6.26 16.15
CA VAL A 132 -5.54 5.56 16.47
C VAL A 132 -5.45 5.36 17.97
N ASP A 133 -5.56 4.12 18.43
CA ASP A 133 -5.56 3.77 19.86
C ASP A 133 -4.14 3.78 20.45
N SER A 134 -3.16 3.32 19.68
CA SER A 134 -1.75 3.28 20.08
C SER A 134 -0.84 3.26 18.86
N VAL A 135 0.38 3.80 19.02
CA VAL A 135 1.48 3.64 18.06
C VAL A 135 2.73 3.22 18.83
N THR A 136 3.36 2.13 18.42
CA THR A 136 4.54 1.55 19.10
C THR A 136 5.63 1.21 18.09
N GLU A 137 6.88 1.38 18.49
CA GLU A 137 8.03 0.89 17.72
C GLU A 137 8.11 -0.62 17.78
N VAL A 138 8.31 -1.24 16.62
CA VAL A 138 8.50 -2.67 16.46
C VAL A 138 9.59 -2.93 15.42
N GLU A 139 10.01 -4.19 15.29
CA GLU A 139 10.77 -4.66 14.15
C GLU A 139 9.86 -5.51 13.25
N HIS A 140 9.96 -5.33 11.94
CA HIS A 140 9.26 -6.13 10.95
C HIS A 140 10.25 -6.59 9.87
N ALA A 141 10.44 -7.91 9.76
CA ALA A 141 11.38 -8.52 8.82
C ALA A 141 12.81 -7.91 8.87
N GLY A 142 13.33 -7.66 10.09
CA GLY A 142 14.67 -7.09 10.28
C GLY A 142 14.77 -5.58 10.08
N ARG A 143 13.64 -4.88 9.94
CA ARG A 143 13.59 -3.42 9.70
C ARG A 143 12.75 -2.70 10.75
N PRO A 144 13.12 -1.47 11.15
CA PRO A 144 12.30 -0.66 12.04
C PRO A 144 10.93 -0.35 11.42
N ALA A 145 9.87 -0.62 12.17
CA ALA A 145 8.51 -0.34 11.78
C ALA A 145 7.73 0.29 12.94
N TRP A 146 6.65 0.99 12.62
CA TRP A 146 5.68 1.45 13.60
C TRP A 146 4.40 0.65 13.47
N GLU A 147 3.98 0.03 14.57
CA GLU A 147 2.70 -0.67 14.68
C GLU A 147 1.66 0.26 15.28
N ALA A 148 0.49 0.36 14.64
CA ALA A 148 -0.67 1.04 15.16
C ALA A 148 -1.87 0.11 15.29
N VAL A 149 -2.68 0.33 16.32
CA VAL A 149 -4.03 -0.24 16.44
C VAL A 149 -5.02 0.84 16.07
N VAL A 150 -5.81 0.60 15.02
CA VAL A 150 -6.65 1.63 14.39
C VAL A 150 -8.06 1.15 14.09
N ARG A 151 -8.99 2.10 14.04
CA ARG A 151 -10.36 1.93 13.53
C ARG A 151 -10.65 2.98 12.48
N THR A 152 -11.39 2.61 11.43
CA THR A 152 -11.86 3.57 10.43
C THR A 152 -12.90 4.50 11.04
N THR A 153 -12.84 5.78 10.67
CA THR A 153 -13.91 6.75 10.91
C THR A 153 -14.80 6.84 9.66
N PRO A 154 -15.95 7.55 9.73
CA PRO A 154 -16.72 7.88 8.53
C PRO A 154 -15.97 8.72 7.49
N ALA A 155 -14.84 9.34 7.87
CA ALA A 155 -14.00 10.10 6.95
C ALA A 155 -12.94 9.25 6.24
N TYR A 156 -12.85 7.94 6.54
CA TYR A 156 -11.93 7.03 5.85
C TYR A 156 -12.34 6.89 4.39
N GLU A 157 -11.50 7.43 3.50
CA GLU A 157 -11.65 7.37 2.05
C GLU A 157 -10.63 6.36 1.49
N PRO A 158 -11.00 5.08 1.32
CA PRO A 158 -10.11 4.12 0.70
C PRO A 158 -9.92 4.47 -0.77
N ARG A 159 -8.78 4.07 -1.33
CA ARG A 159 -8.53 4.19 -2.78
C ARG A 159 -9.59 3.49 -3.62
N CYS A 160 -10.15 2.41 -3.09
CA CYS A 160 -11.22 1.66 -3.71
C CYS A 160 -12.07 0.98 -2.64
N GLY A 161 -13.40 1.10 -2.73
CA GLY A 161 -14.32 0.52 -1.75
C GLY A 161 -14.25 -1.00 -1.71
N CYS A 162 -14.26 -1.67 -2.88
CA CYS A 162 -14.30 -3.13 -2.95
C CYS A 162 -13.00 -3.86 -2.55
N CYS A 163 -11.88 -3.14 -2.46
CA CYS A 163 -10.57 -3.68 -2.10
C CYS A 163 -9.76 -2.72 -1.22
N SER A 164 -10.44 -2.10 -0.26
CA SER A 164 -9.85 -1.20 0.74
C SER A 164 -8.73 -1.89 1.56
N LEU A 165 -7.78 -1.09 2.06
CA LEU A 165 -6.74 -1.61 2.96
C LEU A 165 -7.36 -2.04 4.29
N LEU A 166 -8.31 -1.24 4.81
CA LEU A 166 -9.07 -1.48 6.04
C LEU A 166 -10.57 -1.57 5.72
N ARG A 167 -11.08 -2.80 5.60
CA ARG A 167 -12.46 -3.05 5.15
C ARG A 167 -13.52 -2.80 6.22
N SER A 168 -14.23 -1.68 6.15
CA SER A 168 -15.30 -1.34 7.09
C SER A 168 -16.70 -1.50 6.51
N ARG A 169 -17.71 -1.50 7.39
CA ARG A 169 -19.12 -1.57 6.99
C ARG A 169 -19.54 -0.32 6.24
N GLU A 170 -19.07 0.83 6.68
CA GLU A 170 -19.37 2.14 6.11
C GLU A 170 -18.94 2.19 4.64
N VAL A 171 -17.73 1.71 4.35
CA VAL A 171 -17.19 1.60 2.98
C VAL A 171 -18.02 0.62 2.16
N ASP A 172 -18.28 -0.59 2.67
CA ASP A 172 -19.04 -1.62 1.95
C ASP A 172 -20.48 -1.17 1.65
N VAL A 173 -21.13 -0.41 2.54
CA VAL A 173 -22.49 0.12 2.31
C VAL A 173 -22.51 1.15 1.18
N VAL A 174 -21.46 1.95 1.03
CA VAL A 174 -21.35 2.91 -0.08
C VAL A 174 -21.05 2.17 -1.39
N GLU A 175 -20.04 1.30 -1.39
CA GLU A 175 -19.59 0.54 -2.56
C GLU A 175 -20.70 -0.39 -3.11
N TYR A 176 -21.37 -1.11 -2.21
CA TYR A 176 -22.33 -2.16 -2.57
C TYR A 176 -23.78 -1.73 -2.32
N ARG A 177 -24.06 -0.42 -2.41
CA ARG A 177 -25.41 0.13 -2.22
C ARG A 177 -26.48 -0.60 -3.03
N ASP A 178 -26.15 -0.92 -4.28
CA ASP A 178 -27.06 -1.59 -5.22
C ASP A 178 -26.94 -3.13 -5.21
N TYR A 179 -26.03 -3.68 -4.40
CA TYR A 179 -25.69 -5.11 -4.31
C TYR A 179 -25.54 -5.58 -2.86
N PRO A 180 -26.61 -5.53 -2.05
CA PRO A 180 -26.54 -5.81 -0.61
C PRO A 180 -26.05 -7.23 -0.28
N GLU A 181 -26.12 -8.18 -1.22
CA GLU A 181 -25.54 -9.51 -1.11
C GLU A 181 -24.00 -9.53 -0.97
N HIS A 182 -23.33 -8.42 -1.28
CA HIS A 182 -21.88 -8.27 -1.11
C HIS A 182 -21.46 -7.76 0.28
N LEU A 183 -22.42 -7.32 1.10
CA LEU A 183 -22.16 -6.93 2.49
C LEU A 183 -21.75 -8.15 3.32
N LEU A 184 -20.71 -7.99 4.14
CA LEU A 184 -20.28 -9.03 5.05
C LEU A 184 -21.27 -9.21 6.22
N SER A 185 -21.32 -10.42 6.75
CA SER A 185 -22.08 -10.74 7.98
C SER A 185 -21.47 -10.11 9.24
N GLY A 186 -20.20 -9.69 9.17
CA GLY A 186 -19.48 -9.02 10.23
C GLY A 186 -18.20 -8.37 9.72
N TYR A 187 -17.72 -7.37 10.47
CA TYR A 187 -16.55 -6.56 10.12
C TYR A 187 -15.56 -6.56 11.30
N PRO A 188 -14.26 -6.32 11.05
CA PRO A 188 -13.26 -6.22 12.10
C PRO A 188 -13.58 -5.11 13.10
N ASP A 189 -13.27 -5.36 14.38
CA ASP A 189 -13.46 -4.37 15.44
C ASP A 189 -12.37 -3.29 15.40
N ALA A 190 -11.18 -3.67 14.93
CA ALA A 190 -10.01 -2.82 14.73
C ALA A 190 -9.00 -3.53 13.81
N TYR A 191 -7.94 -2.81 13.44
CA TYR A 191 -6.83 -3.34 12.66
C TYR A 191 -5.52 -3.09 13.37
N ARG A 192 -4.63 -4.08 13.28
CA ARG A 192 -3.21 -3.88 13.50
C ARG A 192 -2.57 -3.53 12.16
N VAL A 193 -1.91 -2.39 12.08
CA VAL A 193 -1.26 -1.89 10.88
C VAL A 193 0.21 -1.62 11.17
N ARG A 194 1.12 -1.97 10.26
CA ARG A 194 2.54 -1.59 10.39
C ARG A 194 3.02 -0.81 9.18
N LEU A 195 3.77 0.27 9.45
CA LEU A 195 4.49 1.03 8.45
C LEU A 195 5.99 0.84 8.63
N ASP A 196 6.73 0.55 7.56
CA ASP A 196 8.20 0.61 7.59
C ASP A 196 8.64 2.07 7.80
N VAL A 197 9.49 2.33 8.79
CA VAL A 197 9.92 3.70 9.12
C VAL A 197 10.79 4.29 8.01
N GLY A 198 11.55 3.45 7.30
CA GLY A 198 12.40 3.86 6.19
C GLY A 198 11.57 4.36 5.00
N THR A 199 10.54 3.60 4.61
CA THR A 199 9.83 3.81 3.33
C THR A 199 8.42 4.36 3.47
N GLY A 200 7.78 4.25 4.64
CA GLY A 200 6.36 4.59 4.82
C GLY A 200 5.37 3.58 4.22
N VAL A 201 5.86 2.50 3.61
CA VAL A 201 5.03 1.41 3.05
C VAL A 201 4.28 0.71 4.17
N CYS A 202 3.00 0.41 3.94
CA CYS A 202 2.24 -0.46 4.82
C CYS A 202 2.71 -1.90 4.58
N VAL A 203 3.46 -2.42 5.55
CA VAL A 203 4.10 -3.74 5.46
C VAL A 203 3.26 -4.84 6.08
N PHE A 204 2.25 -4.49 6.88
CA PHE A 204 1.43 -5.47 7.55
C PHE A 204 0.05 -4.92 7.86
N THR A 205 -0.97 -5.73 7.60
CA THR A 205 -2.29 -5.55 8.22
C THR A 205 -2.81 -6.88 8.74
N ASP A 206 -3.42 -6.84 9.93
CA ASP A 206 -4.18 -7.95 10.49
C ASP A 206 -5.43 -7.43 11.18
N GLU A 207 -6.48 -8.25 11.16
CA GLU A 207 -7.79 -7.89 11.68
C GLU A 207 -7.93 -8.35 13.13
N ILE A 208 -8.47 -7.46 13.96
CA ILE A 208 -8.78 -7.71 15.37
C ILE A 208 -10.29 -7.90 15.49
N GLY A 209 -10.70 -8.99 16.15
CA GLY A 209 -12.11 -9.37 16.23
C GLY A 209 -12.50 -10.31 15.07
N ILE A 210 -13.50 -9.93 14.30
CA ILE A 210 -13.94 -10.70 13.12
C ILE A 210 -12.89 -10.58 12.01
N ARG A 211 -12.51 -11.73 11.43
CA ARG A 211 -11.61 -11.80 10.28
C ARG A 211 -12.40 -11.93 8.98
N THR A 212 -12.06 -11.11 8.00
CA THR A 212 -12.62 -11.13 6.66
C THR A 212 -11.68 -11.87 5.70
N PRO A 213 -12.21 -12.66 4.76
CA PRO A 213 -11.39 -13.31 3.75
C PRO A 213 -10.63 -12.27 2.92
N GLY A 214 -9.29 -12.28 2.95
CA GLY A 214 -8.48 -11.32 2.19
C GLY A 214 -8.11 -10.03 2.88
N GLY A 215 -8.54 -9.82 4.13
CA GLY A 215 -8.35 -8.57 4.85
C GLY A 215 -6.93 -8.30 5.37
N TRP A 216 -5.98 -9.23 5.21
CA TRP A 216 -4.63 -9.15 5.77
C TRP A 216 -3.53 -9.20 4.69
N HIS A 217 -2.36 -8.67 5.04
CA HIS A 217 -1.13 -8.89 4.26
C HIS A 217 0.10 -8.80 5.16
N ASP A 218 1.20 -9.36 4.68
CA ASP A 218 2.49 -9.43 5.37
C ASP A 218 3.61 -9.29 4.31
N LEU A 219 4.30 -8.15 4.32
CA LEU A 219 5.27 -7.73 3.30
C LEU A 219 6.64 -7.51 3.95
N ALA A 220 7.61 -8.31 3.54
CA ALA A 220 9.00 -8.18 3.94
C ALA A 220 9.79 -7.37 2.89
N ILE A 221 10.21 -6.16 3.23
CA ILE A 221 11.10 -5.36 2.38
C ILE A 221 12.51 -5.94 2.43
N GLU A 222 13.03 -6.34 1.27
CA GLU A 222 14.35 -6.97 1.13
C GLU A 222 15.42 -5.96 0.69
N ALA A 223 15.05 -4.96 -0.11
CA ALA A 223 15.91 -3.86 -0.52
C ALA A 223 15.10 -2.60 -0.89
N VAL A 224 15.72 -1.44 -0.67
CA VAL A 224 15.18 -0.11 -0.95
C VAL A 224 16.24 0.65 -1.74
N ASP A 225 15.82 1.33 -2.82
CA ASP A 225 16.69 2.14 -3.68
C ASP A 225 17.91 1.37 -4.24
N GLU A 226 17.77 0.04 -4.36
CA GLU A 226 18.73 -0.79 -5.08
C GLU A 226 18.63 -0.47 -6.59
N PRO A 227 19.75 -0.26 -7.29
CA PRO A 227 19.73 -0.08 -8.73
C PRO A 227 19.09 -1.27 -9.44
N MET A 228 18.05 -1.01 -10.25
CA MET A 228 17.35 -2.02 -11.04
C MET A 228 17.51 -1.70 -12.52
N ALA A 229 18.18 -2.58 -13.26
CA ALA A 229 18.42 -2.41 -14.69
C ALA A 229 17.16 -2.75 -15.52
N ASP A 230 17.05 -2.19 -16.73
CA ASP A 230 15.86 -2.33 -17.59
C ASP A 230 15.58 -3.79 -17.98
N GLU A 231 16.63 -4.59 -18.09
CA GLU A 231 16.58 -6.01 -18.44
C GLU A 231 15.78 -6.83 -17.43
N LEU A 232 15.73 -6.39 -16.17
CA LEU A 232 14.92 -7.03 -15.12
C LEU A 232 13.43 -7.02 -15.48
N PHE A 233 12.98 -5.99 -16.19
CA PHE A 233 11.57 -5.78 -16.51
C PHE A 233 11.21 -6.27 -17.93
N VAL A 234 12.04 -7.10 -18.55
CA VAL A 234 11.76 -7.67 -19.89
C VAL A 234 11.28 -9.11 -19.75
N GLU A 235 10.24 -9.48 -20.50
CA GLU A 235 9.83 -10.88 -20.59
C GLU A 235 10.94 -11.70 -21.27
N PRO A 236 11.41 -12.79 -20.65
CA PRO A 236 12.38 -13.65 -21.30
C PRO A 236 11.77 -14.25 -22.58
N PRO A 237 12.55 -14.38 -23.67
CA PRO A 237 12.04 -14.97 -24.90
C PRO A 237 11.52 -16.38 -24.61
N ARG A 238 10.26 -16.64 -24.99
CA ARG A 238 9.66 -17.97 -24.89
C ARG A 238 10.58 -18.96 -25.58
N ARG A 239 11.15 -19.91 -24.83
CA ARG A 239 11.86 -21.05 -25.41
C ARG A 239 10.86 -21.80 -26.28
N LEU A 240 10.91 -21.60 -27.59
CA LEU A 240 10.24 -22.47 -28.54
C LEU A 240 10.82 -23.87 -28.32
N PHE A 241 10.08 -24.72 -27.61
CA PHE A 241 10.38 -26.13 -27.55
C PHE A 241 10.39 -26.66 -28.99
N ARG A 242 11.58 -26.82 -29.58
CA ARG A 242 11.75 -27.72 -30.71
C ARG A 242 11.45 -29.12 -30.17
N ARG A 243 10.29 -29.66 -30.53
CA ARG A 243 10.03 -31.09 -30.40
C ARG A 243 11.10 -31.85 -31.22
N PRO A 244 11.69 -32.93 -30.68
CA PRO A 244 12.64 -33.77 -31.40
C PRO A 244 12.00 -34.44 -32.62
#